data_AF-A0A7R9DAV4-F1
#
_entry.id   AF-A0A7R9DAV4-F1
#
_cell.length_a   1.000
_cell.length_b   1.000
_cell.length_c   1.000
_cell.angle_alpha   90.00
_cell.angle_beta   90.00
_cell.angle_gamma   90.00
#
_symmetry.space_group_name_H-M   'P 1'
#
loop_
_entity.id
_entity.type
_entity.pdbx_description
1 polymer ?
#
loop_
_entity_poly.entity_id
_entity_poly.type
_entity_poly.pdbx_seq_one_letter_code
_entity_poly.pdbx_strand_id
1 'polypeptide(L)'
;MGEKRGMKGLETWCKRVTSGYPGVKVENMTTSWRDGLAFCALIHHFRPDLLDFASLDKDDIYRNNTLAFRLADQYLGIPALLDAEDMVEYAVPDRLSILTYLAQFYQTLGHQGSSPARAVAKRPASLSDRSAPPLDVDSPPTKVVKVLFLGGPQIVEVWPSFPGPGGTAVQWWRD
;
A
#
# COMPACT_ATOMS: atom_id res chain seq x y z
N MET A 1 1.43 -24.75 4.34
CA MET A 1 1.62 -24.30 5.75
C MET A 1 2.35 -22.95 5.88
N GLY A 2 2.36 -22.08 4.85
CA GLY A 2 3.12 -20.81 4.83
C GLY A 2 2.40 -19.58 5.40
N GLU A 3 1.06 -19.57 5.40
CA GLU A 3 0.24 -18.41 5.82
C GLU A 3 0.53 -17.90 7.22
N LYS A 4 0.75 -18.82 8.17
CA LYS A 4 0.97 -18.48 9.58
C LYS A 4 2.29 -17.72 9.81
N ARG A 5 3.26 -17.80 8.88
CA ARG A 5 4.59 -17.20 9.06
C ARG A 5 4.65 -15.75 8.58
N GLY A 6 3.94 -15.43 7.49
CA GLY A 6 3.85 -14.06 6.96
C GLY A 6 3.07 -13.13 7.88
N MET A 7 1.91 -13.58 8.36
CA MET A 7 1.09 -12.80 9.30
C MET A 7 1.82 -12.49 10.61
N LYS A 8 2.50 -13.49 11.19
CA LYS A 8 3.30 -13.29 12.41
C LYS A 8 4.48 -12.35 12.17
N GLY A 9 5.08 -12.39 10.98
CA GLY A 9 6.15 -11.47 10.58
C GLY A 9 5.66 -10.02 10.56
N LEU A 10 4.52 -9.77 9.91
CA LEU A 10 3.90 -8.44 9.85
C LEU A 10 3.53 -7.91 11.24
N GLU A 11 2.96 -8.75 12.10
CA GLU A 11 2.65 -8.40 13.48
C GLU A 11 3.90 -8.04 14.29
N THR A 12 4.96 -8.82 14.13
CA THR A 12 6.24 -8.55 14.79
C THR A 12 6.83 -7.22 14.31
N TRP A 13 6.74 -6.94 13.01
CA TRP A 13 7.17 -5.65 12.46
C TRP A 13 6.36 -4.49 13.03
N CYS A 14 5.03 -4.58 13.03
CA CYS A 14 4.17 -3.53 13.58
C CYS A 14 4.51 -3.26 15.06
N LYS A 15 4.64 -4.32 15.87
CA LYS A 15 5.04 -4.21 17.29
C LYS A 15 6.39 -3.52 17.45
N ARG A 16 7.37 -3.88 16.62
CA ARG A 16 8.72 -3.29 16.69
C ARG A 16 8.70 -1.81 16.34
N VAL A 17 8.00 -1.42 15.28
CA VAL A 17 7.94 -0.02 14.81
C VAL A 17 7.18 0.88 15.78
N THR A 18 6.08 0.37 16.35
CA THR A 18 5.22 1.11 17.29
C THR A 18 5.67 1.01 18.75
N SER A 19 6.75 0.28 19.02
CA SER A 19 7.30 0.14 20.37
C SER A 19 7.76 1.49 20.91
N GLY A 20 7.26 1.88 22.10
CA GLY A 20 7.62 3.12 22.77
C GLY A 20 6.67 4.30 22.52
N TYR A 21 5.65 4.13 21.68
CA TYR A 21 4.60 5.14 21.52
C TYR A 21 3.60 5.07 22.67
N PRO A 22 3.30 6.21 23.35
CA PRO A 22 2.34 6.22 24.44
C PRO A 22 0.94 5.90 23.92
N GLY A 23 0.18 5.11 24.69
CA GLY A 23 -1.19 4.73 24.32
C GLY A 23 -1.31 3.68 23.21
N VAL A 24 -0.21 3.27 22.58
CA VAL A 24 -0.19 2.28 21.51
C VAL A 24 0.28 0.92 22.03
N LYS A 25 -0.57 -0.10 21.86
CA LYS A 25 -0.22 -1.49 22.17
C LYS A 25 -0.81 -2.41 21.12
N VAL A 26 0.04 -2.86 20.18
CA VAL A 26 -0.36 -3.79 19.13
C VAL A 26 -0.34 -5.21 19.69
N GLU A 27 -1.49 -5.78 20.02
CA GLU A 27 -1.62 -7.17 20.51
C GLU A 27 -2.29 -8.09 19.49
N ASN A 28 -3.08 -7.52 18.58
CA ASN A 28 -3.83 -8.22 17.57
C ASN A 28 -3.91 -7.41 16.26
N MET A 29 -4.47 -8.02 15.22
CA MET A 29 -4.69 -7.41 13.91
C MET A 29 -6.17 -7.03 13.72
N THR A 30 -6.79 -6.54 14.80
CA THR A 30 -8.19 -6.09 14.80
C THR A 30 -8.31 -4.86 15.70
N THR A 31 -8.73 -5.04 16.96
CA THR A 31 -9.07 -3.95 17.89
C THR A 31 -7.89 -3.08 18.29
N SER A 32 -6.65 -3.59 18.23
CA SER A 32 -5.45 -2.80 18.53
C SER A 32 -5.21 -1.65 17.55
N TRP A 33 -5.88 -1.68 16.41
CA TRP A 33 -5.78 -0.68 15.33
C TRP A 33 -6.99 0.24 15.27
N ARG A 34 -8.05 -0.08 16.04
CA ARG A 34 -9.35 0.59 15.95
C ARG A 34 -9.24 2.07 16.26
N ASP A 35 -8.51 2.43 17.32
CA ASP A 35 -8.35 3.80 17.78
C ASP A 35 -7.54 4.72 16.84
N GLY A 36 -6.96 4.17 15.77
CA GLY A 36 -6.16 4.88 14.79
C GLY A 36 -4.75 5.25 15.25
N LEU A 37 -4.44 5.19 16.55
CA LEU A 37 -3.14 5.57 17.09
C LEU A 37 -2.02 4.67 16.57
N ALA A 38 -2.28 3.38 16.39
CA ALA A 38 -1.30 2.46 15.83
C ALA A 38 -0.93 2.82 14.38
N PHE A 39 -1.89 3.28 13.55
CA PHE A 39 -1.60 3.75 12.20
C PHE A 39 -0.82 5.07 12.22
N CYS A 40 -1.22 6.02 13.07
CA CYS A 40 -0.49 7.27 13.27
C CYS A 40 0.97 7.02 13.73
N ALA A 41 1.19 6.07 14.64
CA ALA A 41 2.52 5.70 15.12
C ALA A 41 3.39 5.10 14.00
N LEU A 42 2.82 4.26 13.13
CA LEU A 42 3.54 3.75 11.95
C LEU A 42 4.02 4.90 11.06
N ILE A 43 3.15 5.86 10.73
CA ILE A 43 3.50 6.99 9.86
C ILE A 43 4.57 7.86 10.55
N HIS A 44 4.34 8.23 11.81
CA HIS A 44 5.24 9.09 12.58
C HIS A 44 6.64 8.49 12.74
N HIS A 45 6.75 7.15 12.88
CA HIS A 45 8.05 6.49 13.02
C HIS A 45 8.96 6.72 11.81
N PHE A 46 8.41 6.67 10.59
CA PHE A 46 9.20 6.86 9.37
C PHE A 46 9.23 8.32 8.91
N ARG A 47 8.20 9.09 9.23
CA ARG A 47 8.01 10.49 8.82
C ARG A 47 7.41 11.30 9.98
N PRO A 48 8.22 11.64 11.00
CA PRO A 48 7.76 12.40 12.16
C PRO A 48 7.34 13.83 11.79
N ASP A 49 7.71 14.30 10.60
CA ASP A 49 7.33 15.61 10.05
C ASP A 49 5.86 15.71 9.63
N LEU A 50 5.17 14.58 9.44
CA LEU A 50 3.82 14.56 8.88
C LEU A 50 2.69 14.70 9.91
N LEU A 51 2.95 14.38 11.18
CA LEU A 51 1.94 14.47 12.24
C LEU A 51 2.57 14.72 13.60
N ASP A 52 1.86 15.42 14.48
CA ASP A 52 2.25 15.55 15.88
C ASP A 52 1.54 14.47 16.71
N PHE A 53 2.27 13.40 17.02
CA PHE A 53 1.71 12.26 17.75
C PHE A 53 1.26 12.62 19.17
N ALA A 54 1.95 13.57 19.83
CA ALA A 54 1.65 13.94 21.21
C ALA A 54 0.29 14.66 21.35
N SER A 55 -0.23 15.20 20.25
CA SER A 55 -1.53 15.87 20.20
C SER A 55 -2.73 14.93 20.00
N LEU A 56 -2.49 13.64 19.76
CA LEU A 56 -3.54 12.67 19.46
C LEU A 56 -4.17 12.11 20.73
N ASP A 57 -5.49 11.90 20.68
CA ASP A 57 -6.28 11.31 21.77
C ASP A 57 -6.83 9.95 21.32
N LYS A 58 -6.74 8.93 22.19
CA LYS A 58 -7.24 7.58 21.92
C LYS A 58 -8.76 7.54 21.73
N ASP A 59 -9.48 8.46 22.37
CA ASP A 59 -10.95 8.48 22.31
C ASP A 59 -11.46 9.07 20.99
N ASP A 60 -10.62 9.84 20.27
CA ASP A 60 -10.91 10.45 18.98
C ASP A 60 -10.68 9.49 17.79
N ILE A 61 -11.34 8.32 17.84
CA ILE A 61 -11.22 7.23 16.84
C ILE A 61 -11.34 7.75 15.40
N TYR A 62 -12.40 8.52 15.12
CA TYR A 62 -12.69 9.01 13.78
C TYR A 62 -11.56 9.89 13.23
N ARG A 63 -11.11 10.85 14.05
CA ARG A 63 -10.12 11.85 13.67
C ARG A 63 -8.75 11.20 13.45
N ASN A 64 -8.37 10.27 14.33
CA ASN A 64 -7.09 9.57 14.21
C ASN A 64 -7.01 8.74 12.93
N ASN A 65 -8.03 7.92 12.66
CA ASN A 65 -8.08 7.09 11.46
C ASN A 65 -8.11 7.94 10.19
N THR A 66 -8.98 8.96 10.14
CA THR A 66 -9.06 9.89 9.00
C THR A 66 -7.72 10.56 8.72
N LEU A 67 -7.04 11.04 9.78
CA LEU A 67 -5.73 11.67 9.65
C LEU A 67 -4.70 10.67 9.11
N ALA A 68 -4.63 9.48 9.70
CA ALA A 68 -3.67 8.45 9.28
C ALA A 68 -3.87 8.05 7.81
N PHE A 69 -5.11 7.77 7.40
CA PHE A 69 -5.41 7.31 6.05
C PHE A 69 -5.14 8.40 5.01
N ARG A 70 -5.52 9.65 5.31
CA ARG A 70 -5.22 10.80 4.44
C ARG A 70 -3.72 11.03 4.29
N LEU A 71 -2.95 10.98 5.38
CA LEU A 71 -1.50 11.17 5.31
C LEU A 71 -0.81 10.03 4.55
N ALA A 72 -1.27 8.80 4.75
CA ALA A 72 -0.76 7.64 4.04
C ALA A 72 -1.00 7.75 2.52
N ASP A 73 -2.20 8.16 2.10
CA ASP A 73 -2.51 8.35 0.69
C ASP A 73 -1.70 9.51 0.08
N GLN A 74 -1.75 10.70 0.69
CA GLN A 74 -1.16 11.91 0.11
C GLN A 74 0.37 11.91 0.09
N TYR A 75 1.02 11.37 1.12
CA TYR A 75 2.48 11.49 1.28
C TYR A 75 3.23 10.18 1.08
N LEU A 76 2.58 9.04 1.34
CA LEU A 76 3.18 7.72 1.19
C LEU A 76 2.68 6.99 -0.08
N GLY A 77 1.62 7.49 -0.72
CA GLY A 77 1.00 6.84 -1.89
C GLY A 77 0.33 5.51 -1.55
N ILE A 78 -0.11 5.34 -0.31
CA ILE A 78 -0.83 4.14 0.16
C ILE A 78 -2.32 4.46 0.12
N PRO A 79 -3.10 3.91 -0.85
CA PRO A 79 -4.51 4.22 -0.97
C PRO A 79 -5.28 3.75 0.27
N ALA A 80 -6.21 4.55 0.76
CA ALA A 80 -7.05 4.19 1.89
C ALA A 80 -7.92 2.96 1.53
N LEU A 81 -7.70 1.83 2.23
CA LEU A 81 -8.51 0.61 2.09
C LEU A 81 -9.59 0.47 3.17
N LEU A 82 -9.53 1.34 4.18
CA LEU A 82 -10.42 1.34 5.34
C LEU A 82 -11.08 2.70 5.42
N ASP A 83 -12.35 2.70 5.82
CA ASP A 83 -13.10 3.92 6.08
C ASP A 83 -13.08 4.25 7.58
N ALA A 84 -12.92 5.53 7.92
CA ALA A 84 -12.83 5.96 9.31
C ALA A 84 -14.17 5.82 10.04
N GLU A 85 -15.28 5.98 9.31
CA GLU A 85 -16.64 5.76 9.78
C GLU A 85 -16.83 4.31 10.25
N ASP A 86 -16.40 3.33 9.45
CA ASP A 86 -16.48 1.90 9.78
C ASP A 86 -15.66 1.55 11.04
N MET A 87 -14.50 2.19 11.21
CA MET A 87 -13.64 1.97 12.39
C MET A 87 -14.30 2.47 13.69
N VAL A 88 -15.17 3.47 13.60
CA VAL A 88 -15.97 3.95 14.73
C VAL A 88 -17.15 3.01 14.97
N GLU A 89 -17.90 2.69 13.91
CA GLU A 89 -19.14 1.92 13.95
C GLU A 89 -18.92 0.49 14.48
N TYR A 90 -17.89 -0.20 13.98
CA TYR A 90 -17.60 -1.58 14.36
C TYR A 90 -16.63 -1.66 15.54
N ALA A 91 -17.09 -2.26 16.64
CA ALA A 91 -16.27 -2.47 17.83
C ALA A 91 -15.03 -3.35 17.57
N VAL A 92 -15.14 -4.27 16.60
CA VAL A 92 -14.05 -5.14 16.15
C VAL A 92 -13.97 -5.05 14.63
N PRO A 93 -12.96 -4.37 14.07
CA PRO A 93 -12.79 -4.30 12.62
C PRO A 93 -12.38 -5.65 12.05
N ASP A 94 -12.68 -5.88 10.77
CA ASP A 94 -12.33 -7.12 10.08
C ASP A 94 -10.82 -7.32 10.03
N ARG A 95 -10.38 -8.52 10.40
CA ARG A 95 -8.96 -8.85 10.53
C ARG A 95 -8.24 -8.87 9.19
N LEU A 96 -8.90 -9.35 8.13
CA LEU A 96 -8.30 -9.46 6.81
C LEU A 96 -8.16 -8.07 6.17
N SER A 97 -9.13 -7.18 6.36
CA SER A 97 -9.04 -5.79 5.92
C SER A 97 -7.87 -5.05 6.58
N ILE A 98 -7.72 -5.16 7.91
CA ILE A 98 -6.60 -4.56 8.67
C ILE A 98 -5.26 -5.13 8.19
N LEU A 99 -5.16 -6.45 8.05
CA LEU A 99 -3.97 -7.12 7.53
C LEU A 99 -3.55 -6.63 6.15
N THR A 100 -4.52 -6.55 5.24
CA THR A 100 -4.29 -6.16 3.84
C THR A 100 -3.75 -4.74 3.80
N TYR A 101 -4.34 -3.84 4.58
CA TYR A 101 -3.89 -2.46 4.66
C TYR A 101 -2.48 -2.35 5.27
N LEU A 102 -2.21 -3.06 6.37
CA LEU A 102 -0.88 -3.10 6.97
C LEU A 102 0.20 -3.70 6.08
N ALA A 103 -0.17 -4.66 5.22
CA ALA A 103 0.74 -5.21 4.24
C ALA A 103 1.19 -4.14 3.22
N GLN A 104 0.32 -3.18 2.86
CA GLN A 104 0.71 -2.04 2.03
C GLN A 104 1.64 -1.08 2.78
N PHE A 105 1.36 -0.77 4.05
CA PHE A 105 2.29 -0.02 4.90
C PHE A 105 3.67 -0.66 4.98
N TYR A 106 3.73 -1.98 5.20
CA TYR A 106 4.99 -2.70 5.25
C TYR A 106 5.74 -2.65 3.91
N GLN A 107 5.04 -2.75 2.79
CA GLN A 107 5.68 -2.62 1.47
C GLN A 107 6.23 -1.22 1.25
N THR A 108 5.47 -0.17 1.56
CA THR A 108 5.94 1.19 1.29
C THR A 108 7.02 1.64 2.28
N LEU A 109 6.89 1.28 3.55
CA LEU A 109 7.78 1.74 4.63
C LEU A 109 8.91 0.76 4.95
N GLY A 110 8.70 -0.55 4.77
CA GLY A 110 9.68 -1.59 5.06
C GLY A 110 10.90 -1.55 4.13
N HIS A 111 10.74 -1.07 2.89
CA HIS A 111 11.87 -0.86 1.99
C HIS A 111 12.71 0.39 2.35
N GLN A 112 12.16 1.34 3.12
CA GLN A 112 12.88 2.56 3.52
C GLN A 112 13.96 2.28 4.58
N GLY A 113 13.92 1.12 5.24
CA GLY A 113 14.98 0.65 6.13
C GLY A 113 16.21 0.08 5.39
N SER A 114 16.21 0.05 4.05
CA SER A 114 17.30 -0.48 3.23
C SER A 114 17.60 0.38 1.98
N SER A 115 17.67 1.71 2.14
CA SER A 115 18.27 2.67 1.18
C SER A 115 17.67 2.79 -0.25
N PRO A 116 17.86 3.94 -0.93
CA PRO A 116 16.74 4.71 -1.48
C PRO A 116 16.51 4.56 -3.00
N ALA A 117 15.43 5.20 -3.45
CA ALA A 117 15.11 5.61 -4.81
C ALA A 117 14.32 4.61 -5.68
N ARG A 118 12.99 4.67 -5.55
CA ARG A 118 12.11 4.52 -6.71
C ARG A 118 10.96 5.50 -6.67
N ALA A 119 11.28 6.78 -6.88
CA ALA A 119 10.29 7.81 -7.14
C ALA A 119 10.81 8.75 -8.23
N VAL A 120 10.83 8.28 -9.49
CA VAL A 120 10.89 9.17 -10.66
C VAL A 120 10.19 8.49 -11.85
N ALA A 121 8.86 8.50 -11.87
CA ALA A 121 8.13 8.44 -13.14
C ALA A 121 8.16 9.84 -13.78
N LYS A 122 9.32 10.26 -14.29
CA LYS A 122 9.41 11.46 -15.13
C LYS A 122 9.08 11.07 -16.56
N ARG A 123 7.88 11.44 -17.00
CA ARG A 123 7.61 11.66 -18.43
C ARG A 123 8.33 12.94 -18.85
N PRO A 124 9.21 12.94 -19.87
CA PRO A 124 9.58 14.19 -20.52
C PRO A 124 8.61 14.48 -21.66
N ALA A 125 8.01 15.66 -21.61
CA ALA A 125 7.31 16.29 -22.71
C ALA A 125 8.28 17.18 -23.52
N SER A 126 8.14 17.11 -24.84
CA SER A 126 8.24 18.20 -25.83
C SER A 126 9.58 18.53 -26.53
N LEU A 127 9.50 18.51 -27.88
CA LEU A 127 10.06 19.44 -28.90
C LEU A 127 11.59 19.44 -29.09
N SER A 128 12.22 19.53 -30.27
CA SER A 128 11.89 19.79 -31.68
C SER A 128 13.24 19.76 -32.45
N ASP A 129 13.31 19.28 -33.71
CA ASP A 129 13.84 20.00 -34.90
C ASP A 129 13.94 19.05 -36.13
N ARG A 130 13.79 19.69 -37.30
CA ARG A 130 13.58 19.31 -38.69
C ARG A 130 14.53 18.27 -39.30
N SER A 131 14.01 17.47 -40.24
CA SER A 131 14.26 17.60 -41.69
C SER A 131 13.53 16.50 -42.48
N ALA A 132 12.83 16.86 -43.56
CA ALA A 132 12.33 15.98 -44.63
C ALA A 132 13.05 16.39 -45.95
N PRO A 133 12.99 15.69 -47.11
CA PRO A 133 12.09 14.61 -47.59
C PRO A 133 12.88 13.54 -48.43
N PRO A 134 12.35 12.82 -49.48
CA PRO A 134 10.99 12.36 -49.82
C PRO A 134 10.87 10.84 -50.14
N LEU A 135 9.61 10.36 -50.15
CA LEU A 135 8.96 9.42 -51.08
C LEU A 135 9.64 8.08 -51.44
N ASP A 136 9.01 6.98 -51.04
CA ASP A 136 8.73 5.88 -51.96
C ASP A 136 7.38 5.23 -51.64
N VAL A 137 6.64 4.98 -52.72
CA VAL A 137 5.27 4.53 -52.82
C VAL A 137 5.32 3.09 -53.31
N ASP A 138 4.78 2.12 -52.56
CA ASP A 138 4.08 0.98 -53.17
C ASP A 138 3.26 0.13 -52.16
N SER A 139 2.03 -0.16 -52.59
CA SER A 139 1.18 -1.33 -52.31
C SER A 139 0.18 -1.39 -51.10
N PRO A 140 -1.13 -1.62 -51.37
CA PRO A 140 -2.23 -1.78 -50.39
C PRO A 140 -2.71 -3.26 -50.26
N PRO A 141 -3.91 -3.56 -49.73
CA PRO A 141 -4.37 -3.48 -48.34
C PRO A 141 -4.71 -4.88 -47.78
N THR A 142 -4.78 -5.05 -46.46
CA THR A 142 -5.52 -6.20 -45.90
C THR A 142 -6.43 -5.78 -44.76
N LYS A 143 -7.73 -5.89 -45.03
CA LYS A 143 -8.79 -5.87 -44.02
C LYS A 143 -8.53 -6.99 -43.01
N VAL A 144 -8.61 -6.68 -41.72
CA VAL A 144 -9.12 -7.66 -40.74
C VAL A 144 -10.21 -7.00 -39.91
N VAL A 145 -11.33 -7.71 -39.92
CA VAL A 145 -12.60 -7.41 -39.28
C VAL A 145 -12.52 -7.76 -37.80
N LYS A 146 -12.87 -6.79 -36.95
CA LYS A 146 -13.84 -6.85 -35.84
C LYS A 146 -13.98 -8.21 -35.12
N VAL A 147 -13.68 -8.28 -33.83
CA VAL A 147 -14.54 -9.04 -32.91
C VAL A 147 -14.65 -8.35 -31.55
N LEU A 148 -15.86 -7.89 -31.25
CA LEU A 148 -16.34 -7.63 -29.89
C LEU A 148 -16.45 -8.99 -29.20
N PHE A 149 -15.71 -9.20 -28.11
CA PHE A 149 -16.02 -10.26 -27.17
C PHE A 149 -16.41 -9.65 -25.83
N LEU A 150 -17.70 -9.85 -25.54
CA LEU A 150 -18.29 -9.85 -24.20
C LEU A 150 -17.70 -11.04 -23.41
N GLY A 151 -17.37 -10.84 -22.14
CA GLY A 151 -17.39 -11.89 -21.11
C GLY A 151 -16.05 -12.37 -20.51
N GLY A 152 -15.68 -11.78 -19.36
CA GLY A 152 -14.83 -12.35 -18.28
C GLY A 152 -13.34 -12.56 -18.56
N PRO A 153 -12.48 -12.87 -17.54
CA PRO A 153 -12.72 -13.03 -16.10
C PRO A 153 -11.87 -12.08 -15.21
N GLN A 154 -12.07 -12.17 -13.89
CA GLN A 154 -11.31 -11.54 -12.80
C GLN A 154 -9.82 -11.30 -13.12
N ILE A 155 -9.39 -10.04 -13.07
CA ILE A 155 -7.97 -9.67 -13.11
C ILE A 155 -7.38 -10.08 -11.76
N VAL A 156 -6.72 -11.23 -11.75
CA VAL A 156 -5.78 -11.59 -10.70
C VAL A 156 -4.56 -10.69 -10.87
N GLU A 157 -4.51 -9.62 -10.08
CA GLU A 157 -3.32 -8.79 -9.97
C GLU A 157 -2.16 -9.65 -9.43
N VAL A 158 -1.16 -9.87 -10.27
CA VAL A 158 0.08 -10.53 -9.91
C VAL A 158 0.92 -9.55 -9.09
N TRP A 159 0.91 -9.71 -7.77
CA TRP A 159 1.78 -8.94 -6.87
C TRP A 159 3.23 -9.47 -6.90
N PRO A 160 4.24 -8.59 -6.94
CA PRO A 160 5.64 -9.00 -6.95
C PRO A 160 6.05 -9.66 -5.62
N SER A 161 6.78 -10.77 -5.72
CA SER A 161 7.29 -11.58 -4.61
C SER A 161 8.06 -10.76 -3.58
N PHE A 162 7.64 -10.88 -2.32
CA PHE A 162 8.33 -10.32 -1.16
C PHE A 162 9.65 -11.05 -0.87
N PRO A 163 10.75 -10.33 -0.59
CA PRO A 163 11.95 -10.94 -0.04
C PRO A 163 11.78 -11.16 1.48
N GLY A 164 11.67 -12.43 1.89
CA GLY A 164 11.85 -12.82 3.28
C GLY A 164 13.32 -12.69 3.72
N PRO A 165 13.61 -12.56 5.02
CA PRO A 165 14.98 -12.64 5.51
C PRO A 165 15.47 -14.08 5.33
N GLY A 166 16.19 -14.34 4.23
CA GLY A 166 16.70 -15.67 3.87
C GLY A 166 16.46 -16.14 2.44
N GLY A 167 16.14 -15.25 1.48
CA GLY A 167 16.29 -15.55 0.05
C GLY A 167 15.41 -16.68 -0.52
N THR A 168 14.38 -17.12 0.18
CA THR A 168 13.43 -18.12 -0.32
C THR A 168 12.12 -17.44 -0.69
N ALA A 169 11.87 -17.36 -2.00
CA ALA A 169 10.60 -16.92 -2.56
C ALA A 169 9.53 -17.98 -2.25
N VAL A 170 8.70 -17.71 -1.25
CA VAL A 170 7.49 -18.51 -1.00
C VAL A 170 6.41 -17.98 -1.94
N GLN A 171 5.91 -18.82 -2.83
CA GLN A 171 4.74 -18.51 -3.66
C GLN A 171 3.52 -18.42 -2.75
N TRP A 172 2.90 -17.24 -2.74
CA TRP A 172 1.64 -17.01 -2.04
C TRP A 172 0.51 -17.15 -3.08
N TRP A 173 -0.52 -17.95 -2.75
CA TRP A 173 -1.79 -18.19 -3.47
C TRP A 173 -1.87 -19.29 -4.55
N ARG A 174 -2.16 -20.52 -4.09
CA ARG A 174 -3.12 -21.46 -4.70
C ARG A 174 -3.64 -22.38 -3.60
N ASP A 175 -4.89 -22.16 -3.20
CA ASP A 175 -5.95 -23.18 -3.11
C ASP A 175 -7.29 -22.43 -3.04
#